data_AF-A0A820ES40-F1
#
_entry.id   AF-A0A820ES40-F1
#
_cell.length_a   1.000
_cell.length_b   1.000
_cell.length_c   1.000
_cell.angle_alpha   90.00
_cell.angle_beta   90.00
_cell.angle_gamma   90.00
#
_symmetry.space_group_name_H-M   'P 1'
#
loop_
_entity.id
_entity.type
_entity.pdbx_description
1 polymer ?
#
loop_
_entity_poly.entity_id
_entity_poly.type
_entity_poly.pdbx_seq_one_letter_code
_entity_poly.pdbx_strand_id
1 'polypeptide(L)'
;MPITMNTYPLLVWIMFQNGQLQIISKIRGTMSCDEVYEELLSAHDKFNRRIETFNILEDSSLLCKEFLTILLEGSIEYDEIANKLAIVHRRILRIYNIDVPHWSIDYTHQKAIIDARIGHKQTEHLLFHGCTPSAAASIIQYRFDHELIGQHGTSFGHGFYFASRSSTSQRYARADPPSNEHAILVCHVIVGKSCTGDSSMRKFPDSYDSTNDGSDSTYVVYSNEQ
;
A
#
# COMPACT_ATOMS: atom_id res chain seq x y z
N MET A 1 43.31 -3.23 -17.69
CA MET A 1 41.87 -3.49 -17.42
C MET A 1 41.62 -3.25 -15.95
N PRO A 2 40.75 -2.33 -15.54
CA PRO A 2 40.37 -2.24 -14.14
C PRO A 2 39.28 -3.29 -13.87
N ILE A 3 39.53 -4.15 -12.90
CA ILE A 3 38.53 -5.04 -12.30
C ILE A 3 37.50 -4.11 -11.66
N THR A 4 36.25 -4.18 -12.11
CA THR A 4 35.14 -3.42 -11.52
C THR A 4 35.00 -3.83 -10.05
N MET A 5 35.32 -2.92 -9.12
CA MET A 5 34.98 -3.08 -7.71
C MET A 5 33.45 -3.03 -7.61
N ASN A 6 32.82 -4.19 -7.46
CA ASN A 6 31.40 -4.28 -7.15
C ASN A 6 31.19 -3.71 -5.74
N THR A 7 30.71 -2.48 -5.67
CA THR A 7 30.27 -1.85 -4.43
C THR A 7 28.88 -2.38 -4.07
N TYR A 8 28.77 -3.16 -3.00
CA TYR A 8 27.48 -3.59 -2.43
C TYR A 8 27.10 -2.64 -1.28
N PRO A 9 26.14 -1.72 -1.46
CA PRO A 9 25.97 -0.61 -0.52
C PRO A 9 25.32 -0.99 0.82
N LEU A 10 24.93 -2.24 1.06
CA LEU A 10 24.46 -2.65 2.38
C LEU A 10 24.41 -4.18 2.54
N LEU A 11 25.17 -4.73 3.49
CA LEU A 11 24.94 -6.08 4.02
C LEU A 11 24.29 -5.96 5.41
N VAL A 12 23.09 -6.50 5.56
CA VAL A 12 22.33 -6.50 6.82
C VAL A 12 22.29 -7.92 7.35
N TRP A 13 22.82 -8.11 8.56
CA TRP A 13 22.82 -9.41 9.21
C TRP A 13 21.66 -9.54 10.16
N ILE A 14 20.90 -10.60 9.98
CA ILE A 14 19.66 -10.85 10.70
C ILE A 14 19.80 -12.23 11.37
N MET A 15 19.64 -12.31 12.69
CA MET A 15 19.44 -13.59 13.37
C MET A 15 18.05 -13.67 13.95
N PHE A 16 17.56 -14.89 14.07
CA PHE A 16 16.36 -15.22 14.80
C PHE A 16 16.75 -15.70 16.20
N GLN A 17 16.34 -14.97 17.24
CA GLN A 17 16.60 -15.34 18.63
C GLN A 17 15.34 -15.13 19.46
N ASN A 18 14.94 -16.15 20.22
CA ASN A 18 13.73 -16.15 21.07
C ASN A 18 12.44 -15.76 20.33
N GLY A 19 12.26 -16.22 19.09
CA GLY A 19 11.05 -15.92 18.32
C GLY A 19 11.03 -14.54 17.67
N GLN A 20 12.12 -13.76 17.76
CA GLN A 20 12.21 -12.42 17.19
C GLN A 20 13.37 -12.30 16.19
N LEU A 21 13.09 -11.56 15.11
CA LEU A 21 14.07 -11.16 14.12
C LEU A 21 14.91 -10.01 14.68
N GLN A 22 16.22 -10.19 14.79
CA GLN A 22 17.15 -9.16 15.27
C GLN A 22 18.19 -8.84 14.21
N ILE A 23 18.30 -7.56 13.85
CA ILE A 23 19.41 -7.06 13.04
C ILE A 23 20.63 -6.93 13.96
N ILE A 24 21.65 -7.74 13.72
CA ILE A 24 22.83 -7.83 14.60
C ILE A 24 24.02 -7.05 14.05
N SER A 25 24.08 -6.89 12.74
CA SER A 25 25.12 -6.06 12.14
C SER A 25 24.61 -5.37 10.88
N LYS A 26 25.06 -4.13 10.69
CA LYS A 26 24.87 -3.35 9.48
C LYS A 26 26.26 -2.98 8.98
N ILE A 27 26.74 -3.69 7.97
CA ILE A 27 28.05 -3.39 7.40
C ILE A 27 27.87 -2.27 6.38
N ARG A 28 28.45 -1.12 6.68
CA ARG A 28 28.56 0.03 5.78
C ARG A 28 30.01 0.12 5.31
N GLY A 29 30.27 -0.21 4.05
CA GLY A 29 31.61 -0.19 3.47
C GLY A 29 31.71 -1.02 2.18
N THR A 30 32.86 -0.96 1.53
CA THR A 30 33.15 -1.76 0.32
C THR A 30 33.71 -3.11 0.73
N MET A 31 32.96 -4.19 0.50
CA MET A 31 33.44 -5.57 0.63
C MET A 31 33.79 -6.13 -0.75
N SER A 32 34.80 -6.98 -0.82
CA SER A 32 35.10 -7.78 -2.00
C SER A 32 34.07 -8.92 -2.18
N CYS A 33 33.98 -9.50 -3.38
CA CYS A 33 33.06 -10.61 -3.64
C CYS A 33 33.33 -11.83 -2.76
N ASP A 34 34.60 -12.12 -2.47
CA ASP A 34 35.01 -13.27 -1.66
C ASP A 34 34.58 -13.08 -0.19
N GLU A 35 34.72 -11.86 0.34
CA GLU A 35 34.25 -11.52 1.70
C GLU A 35 32.72 -11.61 1.82
N VAL A 36 31.98 -11.20 0.79
CA VAL A 36 30.52 -11.36 0.76
C VAL A 36 30.13 -12.84 0.73
N TYR A 37 30.83 -13.65 -0.06
CA TYR A 37 30.53 -15.07 -0.23
C TYR A 37 30.78 -15.88 1.05
N GLU A 38 31.92 -15.67 1.71
CA GLU A 38 32.26 -16.34 2.99
C GLU A 38 31.27 -15.96 4.11
N GLU A 39 30.87 -14.68 4.17
CA GLU A 39 29.92 -14.22 5.18
C GLU A 39 28.51 -14.80 4.96
N LEU A 40 28.08 -14.90 3.70
CA LEU A 40 26.81 -15.55 3.33
C LEU A 40 26.82 -17.06 3.61
N LEU A 41 27.92 -17.75 3.32
CA LEU A 41 28.07 -19.17 3.63
C LEU A 41 27.99 -19.43 5.14
N SER A 42 28.71 -18.65 5.95
CA SER A 42 28.67 -18.72 7.41
C SER A 42 27.26 -18.48 7.96
N ALA A 43 26.51 -17.53 7.38
CA ALA A 43 25.14 -17.25 7.76
C ALA A 43 24.18 -18.39 7.40
N HIS A 44 24.30 -18.94 6.19
CA HIS A 44 23.51 -20.08 5.72
C HIS A 44 23.72 -21.32 6.59
N ASP A 45 24.97 -21.59 6.97
CA ASP A 45 25.32 -22.70 7.85
C ASP A 45 24.73 -22.58 9.26
N LYS A 46 24.68 -21.35 9.80
CA LYS A 46 24.05 -21.05 11.10
C LYS A 46 22.51 -21.14 11.03
N PHE A 47 21.92 -20.77 9.90
CA PHE A 47 20.47 -20.83 9.65
C PHE A 47 19.99 -22.28 9.52
N ASN A 48 20.68 -23.10 8.71
CA ASN A 48 20.29 -24.49 8.46
C ASN A 48 20.41 -25.41 9.68
N ARG A 49 21.28 -25.08 10.64
CA ARG A 49 21.40 -25.85 11.89
C ARG A 49 20.27 -25.58 12.89
N ARG A 50 19.36 -24.63 12.63
CA ARG A 50 18.43 -24.11 13.66
C ARG A 50 16.93 -24.21 13.34
N ILE A 51 16.52 -24.66 12.16
CA ILE A 51 15.09 -24.70 11.80
C ILE A 51 14.57 -26.14 11.73
N GLU A 52 14.02 -26.61 12.85
CA GLU A 52 12.74 -27.32 12.79
C GLU A 52 11.65 -26.23 12.72
N THR A 53 10.78 -26.37 11.72
CA THR A 53 9.78 -25.39 11.25
C THR A 53 9.04 -24.61 12.34
N PHE A 54 9.14 -23.28 12.30
CA PHE A 54 8.16 -22.38 12.92
C PHE A 54 7.81 -21.26 11.93
N ASN A 55 6.51 -21.11 11.67
CA ASN A 55 5.94 -19.99 10.92
C ASN A 55 6.29 -18.68 11.64
N ILE A 56 7.14 -17.86 11.02
CA ILE A 56 7.34 -16.47 11.45
C ILE A 56 6.09 -15.72 10.99
N LEU A 57 5.18 -15.43 11.93
CA LEU A 57 4.26 -14.31 11.77
C LEU A 57 5.12 -13.05 11.93
N GLU A 58 5.60 -12.48 10.82
CA GLU A 58 6.19 -11.15 10.85
C GLU A 58 5.12 -10.18 11.36
N ASP A 59 5.46 -9.43 12.41
CA ASP A 59 4.60 -8.38 12.94
C ASP A 59 4.51 -7.25 11.92
N SER A 60 3.53 -7.37 11.02
CA SER A 60 3.13 -6.38 10.01
C SER A 60 3.02 -4.95 10.55
N SER A 61 2.79 -4.80 11.87
CA SER A 61 2.71 -3.50 12.52
C SER A 61 4.03 -2.72 12.54
N LEU A 62 5.20 -3.39 12.46
CA LEU A 62 6.50 -2.74 12.47
C LEU A 62 6.90 -2.25 11.07
N LEU A 63 6.66 -3.05 10.04
CA LEU A 63 7.00 -2.71 8.66
C LEU A 63 6.11 -1.57 8.13
N CYS A 64 4.84 -1.50 8.54
CA CYS A 64 3.98 -0.36 8.22
C CYS A 64 4.52 0.96 8.79
N LYS A 65 5.14 0.95 9.98
CA LYS A 65 5.62 2.19 10.62
C LYS A 65 6.74 2.86 9.85
N GLU A 66 7.51 2.12 9.05
CA GLU A 66 8.59 2.69 8.23
C GLU A 66 8.06 3.56 7.09
N PHE A 67 6.84 3.30 6.62
CA PHE A 67 6.19 4.05 5.54
C PHE A 67 5.26 5.16 6.04
N LEU A 68 5.11 5.33 7.36
CA LEU A 68 4.13 6.23 7.96
C LEU A 68 4.81 7.41 8.65
N THR A 69 4.50 8.62 8.18
CA THR A 69 4.87 9.87 8.87
C THR A 69 3.61 10.53 9.41
N ILE A 70 3.58 10.86 10.70
CA ILE A 70 2.44 11.57 11.29
C ILE A 70 2.37 13.01 10.77
N LEU A 71 1.19 13.41 10.28
CA LEU A 71 0.91 14.81 9.96
C LEU A 71 0.51 15.54 11.24
N LEU A 72 1.17 16.67 11.50
CA LEU A 72 0.91 17.48 12.68
C LEU A 72 -0.37 18.29 12.49
N GLU A 73 -1.21 18.29 13.52
CA GLU A 73 -2.43 19.10 13.56
C GLU A 73 -2.10 20.60 13.41
N GLY A 74 -2.84 21.30 12.55
CA GLY A 74 -2.59 22.70 12.18
C GLY A 74 -1.50 22.92 11.12
N SER A 75 -0.93 21.85 10.54
CA SER A 75 -0.16 21.96 9.31
C SER A 75 -1.08 22.07 8.10
N ILE A 76 -0.60 22.71 7.02
CA ILE A 76 -1.37 22.90 5.77
C ILE A 76 -1.87 21.55 5.24
N GLU A 77 -0.98 20.56 5.16
CA GLU A 77 -1.31 19.23 4.63
C GLU A 77 -2.33 18.50 5.51
N TYR A 78 -2.18 18.58 6.84
CA TYR A 78 -3.16 18.03 7.77
C TYR A 78 -4.53 18.67 7.53
N ASP A 79 -4.60 20.00 7.49
CA ASP A 79 -5.85 20.74 7.37
C ASP A 79 -6.54 20.46 6.03
N GLU A 80 -5.77 20.34 4.94
CA GLU A 80 -6.31 19.97 3.62
C GLU A 80 -6.99 18.59 3.64
N ILE A 81 -6.33 17.57 4.20
CA ILE A 81 -6.90 16.21 4.28
C ILE A 81 -8.05 16.15 5.29
N ALA A 82 -7.90 16.78 6.45
CA ALA A 82 -8.94 16.84 7.48
C ALA A 82 -10.23 17.49 6.96
N ASN A 83 -10.12 18.58 6.22
CA ASN A 83 -11.27 19.27 5.61
C ASN A 83 -11.98 18.39 4.58
N LYS A 84 -11.23 17.61 3.79
CA LYS A 84 -11.81 16.68 2.80
C LYS A 84 -12.49 15.47 3.44
N LEU A 85 -12.05 15.06 4.62
CA LEU A 85 -12.61 13.91 5.31
C LEU A 85 -14.03 14.15 5.84
N ALA A 86 -14.55 15.38 5.89
CA ALA A 86 -15.97 15.72 6.16
C ALA A 86 -16.70 14.72 7.11
N ILE A 87 -16.10 14.47 8.28
CA ILE A 87 -16.53 13.38 9.16
C ILE A 87 -17.63 13.87 10.09
N VAL A 88 -18.85 13.37 9.89
CA VAL A 88 -19.96 13.66 10.77
C VAL A 88 -19.91 12.66 11.94
N HIS A 89 -19.88 13.18 13.17
CA HIS A 89 -19.94 12.40 14.42
C HIS A 89 -18.73 11.55 14.80
N ARG A 90 -17.56 11.71 14.16
CA ARG A 90 -16.32 11.06 14.61
C ARG A 90 -15.18 12.07 14.63
N ARG A 91 -14.27 11.90 15.59
CA ARG A 91 -13.08 12.73 15.75
C ARG A 91 -11.92 12.12 14.97
N ILE A 92 -11.18 12.95 14.23
CA ILE A 92 -9.90 12.54 13.65
C ILE A 92 -8.91 12.32 14.79
N LEU A 93 -8.35 11.12 14.89
CA LEU A 93 -7.37 10.79 15.92
C LEU A 93 -5.97 11.23 15.48
N ARG A 94 -5.60 10.83 14.27
CA ARG A 94 -4.29 11.06 13.64
C ARG A 94 -4.47 10.99 12.12
N ILE A 95 -3.62 11.70 11.39
CA ILE A 95 -3.47 11.55 9.95
C ILE A 95 -2.01 11.15 9.72
N TYR A 96 -1.80 10.16 8.88
CA TYR A 96 -0.48 9.71 8.48
C TYR A 96 -0.32 9.92 6.99
N ASN A 97 0.79 10.54 6.59
CA ASN A 97 1.25 10.44 5.22
C ASN A 97 1.86 9.05 5.00
N ILE A 98 1.54 8.44 3.86
CA ILE A 98 1.99 7.10 3.48
C ILE A 98 3.00 7.28 2.35
N ASP A 99 4.28 7.04 2.64
CA ASP A 99 5.36 7.14 1.66
C ASP A 99 5.96 5.76 1.40
N VAL A 100 5.53 5.15 0.30
CA VAL A 100 6.02 3.84 -0.16
C VAL A 100 6.68 4.04 -1.53
N PRO A 101 8.02 4.22 -1.60
CA PRO A 101 8.68 4.72 -2.81
C PRO A 101 8.42 3.91 -4.09
N HIS A 102 8.31 2.59 -3.97
CA HIS A 102 8.10 1.72 -5.12
C HIS A 102 6.66 1.77 -5.67
N TRP A 103 5.67 2.17 -4.87
CA TRP A 103 4.30 2.40 -5.36
C TRP A 103 4.24 3.62 -6.28
N SER A 104 4.93 4.70 -5.90
CA SER A 104 4.99 5.94 -6.67
C SER A 104 5.56 5.75 -8.07
N ILE A 105 6.49 4.82 -8.25
CA ILE A 105 7.07 4.48 -9.56
C ILE A 105 6.02 3.84 -10.47
N ASP A 106 5.37 2.76 -10.00
CA ASP A 106 4.36 2.04 -10.77
C ASP A 106 3.17 2.94 -11.09
N TYR A 107 2.71 3.71 -10.09
CA TYR A 107 1.63 4.68 -10.21
C TYR A 107 1.94 5.75 -11.28
N THR A 108 3.11 6.38 -11.20
CA THR A 108 3.48 7.44 -12.15
C THR A 108 3.60 6.90 -13.58
N HIS A 109 4.11 5.67 -13.73
CA HIS A 109 4.19 5.00 -15.02
C HIS A 109 2.79 4.72 -15.60
N GLN A 110 1.89 4.15 -14.80
CA GLN A 110 0.52 3.87 -15.22
C GLN A 110 -0.26 5.14 -15.56
N LYS A 111 -0.07 6.20 -14.75
CA LYS A 111 -0.65 7.51 -15.00
C LYS A 111 -0.23 8.07 -16.35
N ALA A 112 1.07 8.00 -16.67
CA ALA A 112 1.61 8.47 -17.94
C ALA A 112 0.99 7.73 -19.15
N ILE A 113 0.80 6.41 -19.04
CA ILE A 113 0.16 5.60 -20.09
C ILE A 113 -1.29 6.06 -20.32
N ILE A 114 -2.09 6.16 -19.26
CA ILE A 114 -3.51 6.52 -19.37
C ILE A 114 -3.65 7.97 -19.87
N ASP A 115 -2.86 8.91 -19.33
CA ASP A 115 -2.87 10.31 -19.72
C ASP A 115 -2.53 10.50 -21.20
N ALA A 116 -1.51 9.79 -21.71
CA ALA A 116 -1.14 9.84 -23.13
C ALA A 116 -2.26 9.31 -24.03
N ARG A 117 -3.00 8.29 -23.58
CA ARG A 117 -4.10 7.70 -24.35
C ARG A 117 -5.33 8.58 -24.39
N ILE A 118 -5.65 9.31 -23.31
CA ILE A 118 -6.89 10.09 -23.21
C ILE A 118 -6.72 11.61 -23.29
N GLY A 119 -5.48 12.09 -23.45
CA GLY A 119 -5.16 13.48 -23.76
C GLY A 119 -4.98 14.38 -22.53
N HIS A 120 -4.24 13.92 -21.51
CA HIS A 120 -3.85 14.68 -20.31
C HIS A 120 -4.99 15.43 -19.60
N LYS A 121 -6.21 14.86 -19.62
CA LYS A 121 -7.32 15.36 -18.80
C LYS A 121 -7.13 14.88 -17.35
N GLN A 122 -7.82 15.51 -16.40
CA GLN A 122 -7.81 15.13 -14.98
C GLN A 122 -8.34 13.69 -14.79
N THR A 123 -7.46 12.71 -14.96
CA THR A 123 -7.68 11.25 -14.84
C THR A 123 -7.60 10.76 -13.42
N GLU A 124 -7.01 11.57 -12.56
CA GLU A 124 -6.67 11.27 -11.19
C GLU A 124 -7.64 11.96 -10.25
N HIS A 125 -8.17 11.19 -9.31
CA HIS A 125 -9.06 11.68 -8.28
C HIS A 125 -8.51 11.33 -6.91
N LEU A 126 -8.62 12.25 -5.96
CA LEU A 126 -8.40 11.94 -4.56
C LEU A 126 -9.68 11.32 -4.00
N LEU A 127 -9.64 10.01 -3.73
CA LEU A 127 -10.79 9.21 -3.31
C LEU A 127 -10.55 8.54 -1.95
N PHE A 128 -11.60 7.94 -1.40
CA PHE A 128 -11.61 7.38 -0.05
C PHE A 128 -11.90 5.89 -0.06
N HIS A 129 -11.10 5.10 0.67
CA HIS A 129 -11.32 3.68 0.89
C HIS A 129 -11.48 3.39 2.38
N GLY A 130 -12.68 3.01 2.81
CA GLY A 130 -12.98 2.69 4.21
C GLY A 130 -12.72 1.23 4.50
N CYS A 131 -11.90 0.95 5.52
CA CYS A 131 -11.52 -0.42 5.89
C CYS A 131 -11.24 -0.51 7.41
N THR A 132 -10.88 -1.69 7.91
CA THR A 132 -10.38 -1.84 9.28
C THR A 132 -8.94 -1.34 9.39
N PRO A 133 -8.47 -0.92 10.58
CA PRO A 133 -7.07 -0.59 10.81
C PRO A 133 -6.09 -1.70 10.37
N SER A 134 -6.41 -2.96 10.65
CA SER A 134 -5.65 -4.14 10.23
C SER A 134 -5.58 -4.29 8.71
N ALA A 135 -6.70 -4.09 8.01
CA ALA A 135 -6.73 -4.10 6.54
C ALA A 135 -5.94 -2.92 5.96
N ALA A 136 -6.04 -1.73 6.55
CA ALA A 136 -5.23 -0.59 6.13
C ALA A 136 -3.72 -0.87 6.26
N ALA A 137 -3.28 -1.44 7.38
CA ALA A 137 -1.89 -1.86 7.56
C ALA A 137 -1.48 -2.92 6.53
N SER A 138 -2.30 -3.95 6.31
CA SER A 138 -2.05 -4.96 5.28
C SER A 138 -1.93 -4.34 3.89
N ILE A 139 -2.81 -3.40 3.53
CA ILE A 139 -2.73 -2.67 2.25
C ILE A 139 -1.43 -1.88 2.15
N ILE A 140 -1.04 -1.13 3.19
CA ILE A 140 0.22 -0.35 3.20
C ILE A 140 1.44 -1.24 2.98
N GLN A 141 1.43 -2.45 3.53
CA GLN A 141 2.56 -3.36 3.44
C GLN A 141 2.58 -4.17 2.14
N TYR A 142 1.42 -4.61 1.67
CA TYR A 142 1.30 -5.64 0.62
C TYR A 142 0.50 -5.19 -0.61
N ARG A 143 0.02 -3.94 -0.63
CA ARG A 143 -0.93 -3.38 -1.60
C ARG A 143 -2.34 -3.95 -1.45
N PHE A 144 -3.26 -3.55 -2.34
CA PHE A 144 -4.61 -4.13 -2.34
C PHE A 144 -4.56 -5.58 -2.84
N ASP A 145 -5.15 -6.48 -2.06
CA ASP A 145 -5.15 -7.90 -2.35
C ASP A 145 -6.28 -8.28 -3.31
N HIS A 146 -5.91 -8.81 -4.48
CA HIS A 146 -6.84 -9.29 -5.48
C HIS A 146 -7.65 -10.51 -5.01
N GLU A 147 -7.13 -11.32 -4.08
CA GLU A 147 -7.83 -12.49 -3.54
C GLU A 147 -9.00 -12.10 -2.62
N LEU A 148 -8.98 -10.87 -2.08
CA LEU A 148 -10.07 -10.32 -1.26
C LEU A 148 -11.18 -9.67 -2.09
N ILE A 149 -11.00 -9.55 -3.42
CA ILE A 149 -12.00 -8.98 -4.31
C ILE A 149 -13.31 -9.78 -4.24
N GLY A 150 -14.41 -9.05 -4.06
CA GLY A 150 -15.76 -9.61 -4.00
C GLY A 150 -16.25 -9.98 -2.60
N GLN A 151 -15.39 -9.90 -1.57
CA GLN A 151 -15.82 -10.08 -0.17
C GLN A 151 -16.57 -8.86 0.38
N HIS A 152 -16.37 -7.68 -0.21
CA HIS A 152 -16.89 -6.39 0.31
C HIS A 152 -17.85 -5.66 -0.65
N GLY A 153 -18.38 -6.39 -1.63
CA GLY A 153 -19.34 -5.89 -2.63
C GLY A 153 -18.80 -6.00 -4.05
N THR A 154 -19.69 -6.34 -4.98
CA THR A 154 -19.35 -6.48 -6.40
C THR A 154 -20.25 -5.65 -7.29
N SER A 155 -21.16 -4.83 -6.77
CA SER A 155 -22.24 -4.19 -7.53
C SER A 155 -21.82 -3.47 -8.83
N PHE A 156 -20.61 -2.91 -8.87
CA PHE A 156 -20.07 -2.17 -10.02
C PHE A 156 -18.81 -2.82 -10.61
N GLY A 157 -18.48 -4.04 -10.18
CA GLY A 157 -17.32 -4.79 -10.64
C GLY A 157 -16.55 -5.50 -9.53
N HIS A 158 -15.70 -6.43 -9.93
CA HIS A 158 -14.77 -7.16 -9.07
C HIS A 158 -13.42 -6.45 -9.09
N GLY A 159 -13.28 -5.41 -8.29
CA GLY A 159 -12.05 -4.63 -8.15
C GLY A 159 -11.98 -3.91 -6.82
N PHE A 160 -11.12 -2.91 -6.75
CA PHE A 160 -10.90 -2.08 -5.57
C PHE A 160 -11.84 -0.87 -5.59
N TYR A 161 -12.66 -0.74 -4.54
CA TYR A 161 -13.71 0.27 -4.46
C TYR A 161 -13.23 1.53 -3.76
N PHE A 162 -13.52 2.68 -4.36
CA PHE A 162 -13.19 3.99 -3.84
C PHE A 162 -14.37 4.93 -3.95
N ALA A 163 -14.69 5.67 -2.89
CA ALA A 163 -15.76 6.67 -2.92
C ALA A 163 -15.22 8.07 -3.16
N SER A 164 -15.99 8.91 -3.87
CA SER A 164 -15.66 10.33 -4.03
C SER A 164 -15.93 11.16 -2.78
N ARG A 165 -16.67 10.61 -1.81
CA ARG A 165 -16.97 11.25 -0.53
C ARG A 165 -16.58 10.32 0.62
N SER A 166 -15.83 10.87 1.57
CA SER A 166 -15.44 10.17 2.81
C SER A 166 -16.63 9.61 3.59
N SER A 167 -17.78 10.30 3.59
CA SER A 167 -19.03 9.87 4.24
C SER A 167 -19.53 8.52 3.74
N THR A 168 -19.28 8.21 2.46
CA THR A 168 -19.63 6.91 1.88
C THR A 168 -18.69 5.84 2.43
N SER A 169 -17.38 6.11 2.44
CA SER A 169 -16.35 5.20 2.96
C SER A 169 -16.46 4.96 4.46
N GLN A 170 -16.99 5.91 5.24
CA GLN A 170 -17.25 5.73 6.68
C GLN A 170 -18.17 4.55 6.99
N ARG A 171 -19.06 4.16 6.06
CA ARG A 171 -19.94 2.99 6.23
C ARG A 171 -19.17 1.67 6.19
N TYR A 172 -17.99 1.68 5.58
CA TYR A 172 -17.10 0.52 5.42
C TYR A 172 -15.88 0.56 6.36
N ALA A 173 -15.56 1.74 6.90
CA ALA A 173 -14.54 1.91 7.93
C ALA A 173 -15.00 1.26 9.26
N ARG A 174 -14.74 -0.04 9.43
CA ARG A 174 -15.02 -0.79 10.66
C ARG A 174 -13.85 -0.67 11.64
N ALA A 175 -14.12 -0.93 12.92
CA ALA A 175 -13.08 -0.98 13.94
C ALA A 175 -12.60 -2.42 14.16
N ASP A 176 -11.36 -2.58 14.60
CA ASP A 176 -10.81 -3.85 15.08
C ASP A 176 -10.94 -3.93 16.60
N PRO A 177 -11.75 -4.85 17.16
CA PRO A 177 -11.82 -5.06 18.60
C PRO A 177 -10.44 -5.42 19.19
N PRO A 178 -10.13 -5.01 20.43
CA PRO A 178 -10.98 -4.24 21.37
C PRO A 178 -10.96 -2.73 21.12
N SER A 179 -10.19 -2.26 20.14
CA SER A 179 -10.13 -0.85 19.76
C SER A 179 -11.46 -0.41 19.12
N ASN A 180 -11.79 0.88 19.27
CA ASN A 180 -12.89 1.52 18.54
C ASN A 180 -12.33 2.54 17.53
N GLU A 181 -11.10 2.33 17.07
CA GLU A 181 -10.46 3.11 16.01
C GLU A 181 -10.91 2.60 14.65
N HIS A 182 -11.10 3.52 13.71
CA HIS A 182 -11.56 3.24 12.36
C HIS A 182 -10.58 3.82 11.36
N ALA A 183 -10.41 3.15 10.21
CA ALA A 183 -9.46 3.57 9.19
C ALA A 183 -10.16 3.98 7.89
N ILE A 184 -9.68 5.07 7.30
CA ILE A 184 -9.99 5.47 5.93
C ILE A 184 -8.66 5.77 5.26
N LEU A 185 -8.37 5.09 4.16
CA LEU A 185 -7.28 5.44 3.27
C LEU A 185 -7.76 6.55 2.33
N VAL A 186 -6.95 7.60 2.18
CA VAL A 186 -7.16 8.68 1.23
C VAL A 186 -6.14 8.46 0.12
N CYS A 187 -6.61 8.15 -1.08
CA CYS A 187 -5.78 7.66 -2.17
C CYS A 187 -5.91 8.56 -3.39
N HIS A 188 -4.78 8.86 -4.02
CA HIS A 188 -4.77 9.28 -5.41
C HIS A 188 -5.08 8.06 -6.27
N VAL A 189 -6.14 8.12 -7.06
CA VAL A 189 -6.62 7.01 -7.88
C VAL A 189 -6.74 7.45 -9.33
N ILE A 190 -6.12 6.71 -10.25
CA ILE A 190 -6.18 6.92 -11.70
C ILE A 190 -7.47 6.28 -12.22
N VAL A 191 -8.56 7.02 -12.12
CA VAL A 191 -9.89 6.65 -12.63
C VAL A 191 -9.88 6.54 -14.15
N GLY A 192 -9.15 7.43 -14.84
CA GLY A 192 -9.12 7.44 -16.31
C GLY A 192 -10.50 7.71 -16.92
N LYS A 193 -10.82 7.04 -18.02
CA LYS A 193 -12.16 7.04 -18.60
C LYS A 193 -13.00 5.94 -17.95
N SER A 194 -14.03 6.32 -17.19
CA SER A 194 -14.93 5.39 -16.51
C SER A 194 -16.19 5.08 -17.33
N CYS A 195 -16.82 3.94 -17.03
CA CYS A 195 -18.18 3.59 -17.47
C CYS A 195 -19.00 3.05 -16.31
N THR A 196 -20.33 2.97 -16.46
CA THR A 196 -21.16 2.30 -15.45
C THR A 196 -20.84 0.82 -15.40
N GLY A 197 -20.49 0.33 -14.21
CA GLY A 197 -20.16 -1.06 -13.97
C GLY A 197 -21.38 -1.90 -13.60
N ASP A 198 -21.19 -3.22 -13.65
CA ASP A 198 -22.16 -4.20 -13.17
C ASP A 198 -21.49 -5.32 -12.36
N SER A 199 -22.31 -6.12 -11.68
CA SER A 199 -21.84 -7.11 -10.72
C SER A 199 -21.13 -8.32 -11.31
N SER A 200 -21.14 -8.50 -12.62
CA SER A 200 -20.41 -9.56 -13.32
C SER A 200 -19.04 -9.13 -13.84
N MET A 201 -18.77 -7.82 -13.91
CA MET A 201 -17.54 -7.31 -14.49
C MET A 201 -16.31 -7.68 -13.65
N ARG A 202 -15.31 -8.27 -14.29
CA ARG A 202 -13.99 -8.59 -13.69
C ARG A 202 -12.85 -7.71 -14.20
N LYS A 203 -13.15 -6.93 -15.23
CA LYS A 203 -12.31 -5.90 -15.82
C LYS A 203 -13.22 -4.84 -16.42
N PHE A 204 -12.69 -3.63 -16.63
CA PHE A 204 -13.37 -2.62 -17.43
C PHE A 204 -13.49 -3.05 -18.91
N PRO A 205 -14.51 -2.56 -19.65
CA PRO A 205 -14.63 -2.79 -21.09
C PRO A 205 -13.51 -2.10 -21.89
N ASP A 206 -13.28 -2.57 -23.11
CA ASP A 206 -12.28 -1.97 -24.01
C ASP A 206 -12.59 -0.47 -24.22
N SER A 207 -11.54 0.36 -24.20
CA SER A 207 -11.57 1.84 -24.22
C SER A 207 -11.87 2.56 -22.90
N TYR A 208 -12.07 1.85 -21.80
CA TYR A 208 -12.20 2.41 -20.44
C TYR A 208 -11.00 2.02 -19.57
N ASP A 209 -10.94 2.56 -18.36
CA ASP A 209 -9.90 2.29 -17.34
C ASP A 209 -10.48 1.87 -16.00
N SER A 210 -11.75 2.15 -15.77
CA SER A 210 -12.44 1.89 -14.51
C SER A 210 -13.93 1.76 -14.75
N THR A 211 -14.63 1.33 -13.71
CA THR A 211 -16.09 1.39 -13.66
C THR A 211 -16.56 2.30 -12.53
N ASN A 212 -17.83 2.71 -12.59
CA ASN A 212 -18.48 3.52 -11.56
C ASN A 212 -19.92 3.07 -11.32
N ASP A 213 -20.57 3.72 -10.36
CA ASP A 213 -21.98 3.51 -10.02
C ASP A 213 -22.99 4.22 -10.94
N GLY A 214 -22.53 4.81 -12.05
CA GLY A 214 -23.35 5.63 -12.95
C GLY A 214 -23.59 7.07 -12.48
N SER A 215 -23.11 7.44 -11.28
CA SER A 215 -23.25 8.78 -10.70
C SER A 215 -21.92 9.41 -10.28
N ASP A 216 -20.79 8.75 -10.59
CA ASP A 216 -19.44 9.18 -10.21
C ASP A 216 -19.25 9.33 -8.68
N SER A 217 -20.07 8.61 -7.91
CA SER A 217 -19.99 8.63 -6.43
C SER A 217 -19.08 7.52 -5.89
N THR A 218 -19.00 6.42 -6.61
CA THR A 218 -18.15 5.27 -6.32
C THR A 218 -17.48 4.80 -7.61
N TYR A 219 -16.17 4.58 -7.54
CA TYR A 219 -15.34 4.05 -8.61
C TYR A 219 -14.77 2.69 -8.24
N VAL A 220 -14.53 1.86 -9.24
CA VAL A 220 -13.83 0.58 -9.12
C VAL A 220 -12.67 0.56 -10.09
N VAL A 221 -11.46 0.38 -9.57
CA VAL A 221 -10.24 0.14 -10.36
C VAL A 221 -9.80 -1.32 -10.18
N TYR A 222 -9.01 -1.82 -11.12
CA TYR A 222 -8.76 -3.26 -11.26
C TYR A 222 -7.29 -3.65 -11.18
N SER A 223 -6.41 -2.71 -10.82
CA SER A 223 -4.99 -2.97 -10.63
C SER A 223 -4.44 -2.09 -9.51
N ASN A 224 -3.28 -2.48 -8.97
CA ASN A 224 -2.63 -1.77 -7.87
C ASN A 224 -1.84 -0.53 -8.32
N GLU A 225 -1.63 -0.39 -9.63
CA GLU A 225 -0.95 0.73 -10.25
C GLU A 225 -1.90 1.90 -10.56
N GLN A 226 -3.21 1.70 -10.40
CA GLN A 226 -4.27 2.72 -10.54
C GLN A 226 -4.65 3.32 -9.21
#